data_AF-L1NTN4-F1
#
_entry.id   AF-L1NTN4-F1
#
_cell.length_a   1.000
_cell.length_b   1.000
_cell.length_c   1.000
_cell.angle_alpha   90.00
_cell.angle_beta   90.00
_cell.angle_gamma   90.00
#
_symmetry.space_group_name_H-M   'P 1'
#
loop_
_entity.id
_entity.type
_entity.pdbx_description
1 polymer ?
#
loop_
_entity_poly.entity_id
_entity_poly.type
_entity_poly.pdbx_seq_one_letter_code
_entity_poly.pdbx_strand_id
1 'polypeptide(L)' 'MVRNIVGALVYVGNGRLSVEGFARLLAEKNRLKAPPTFMPDGLYLTGADYPPEFGITTPPLPDWLWPNLEIVKAV' A
#
# COMPACT_ATOMS: atom_id res chain seq x y z
N MET A 1 -1.74 2.54 9.23
CA MET A 1 -1.01 3.42 8.30
C MET A 1 -1.30 3.10 6.83
N VAL A 2 -1.17 1.84 6.37
CA VAL A 2 -1.43 1.41 4.97
C VAL A 2 -2.76 1.94 4.42
N ARG A 3 -3.88 1.68 5.09
CA ARG A 3 -5.22 2.12 4.66
C ARG A 3 -5.39 3.64 4.56
N ASN A 4 -4.61 4.43 5.31
CA ASN A 4 -4.65 5.89 5.22
C ASN A 4 -3.90 6.38 3.96
N ILE A 5 -2.76 5.75 3.67
CA ILE A 5 -2.00 6.02 2.45
C ILE A 5 -2.84 5.63 1.24
N VAL A 6 -3.43 4.43 1.25
CA VAL A 6 -4.34 3.96 0.19
C VAL A 6 -5.52 4.92 0.02
N GLY A 7 -6.17 5.35 1.11
CA GLY A 7 -7.26 6.33 1.04
C GLY A 7 -6.85 7.65 0.40
N ALA A 8 -5.67 8.17 0.74
CA ALA A 8 -5.12 9.37 0.12
C ALA A 8 -4.78 9.18 -1.37
N LEU A 9 -4.21 8.02 -1.74
CA LEU A 9 -3.92 7.68 -3.14
C LEU A 9 -5.21 7.53 -3.97
N VAL A 10 -6.29 6.98 -3.40
CA VAL A 10 -7.60 6.93 -4.07
C VAL A 10 -8.12 8.34 -4.36
N TYR A 11 -7.94 9.28 -3.44
CA TYR A 11 -8.28 10.69 -3.65
C TYR A 11 -7.40 11.33 -4.74
N VAL A 12 -6.13 10.92 -4.87
CA VAL A 12 -5.28 11.37 -5.98
C VAL A 12 -5.78 10.80 -7.31
N GLY A 13 -5.98 9.49 -7.38
CA GLY A 13 -6.40 8.79 -8.59
C GLY A 13 -7.76 9.23 -9.13
N ASN A 14 -8.66 9.73 -8.27
CA ASN A 14 -9.95 10.28 -8.67
C ASN A 14 -10.00 11.82 -8.79
N GLY A 15 -8.85 12.49 -8.69
CA GLY A 15 -8.72 13.94 -8.89
C GLY A 15 -9.18 14.83 -7.72
N ARG A 16 -9.56 14.25 -6.57
CA ARG A 16 -9.96 15.00 -5.36
C ARG A 16 -8.76 15.53 -4.55
N LEU A 17 -7.56 15.03 -4.82
CA LEU A 17 -6.30 15.49 -4.24
C LEU A 17 -5.25 15.58 -5.36
N SER A 18 -4.52 16.69 -5.48
CA SER A 18 -3.42 16.76 -6.45
C SER A 18 -2.19 15.98 -5.96
N VAL A 19 -1.32 15.57 -6.88
CA VAL A 19 -0.03 14.94 -6.53
C VAL A 19 0.80 15.83 -5.60
N GLU A 20 0.86 17.13 -5.89
CA GLU A 20 1.52 18.11 -5.03
C GLU A 20 0.80 18.29 -3.68
N GLY A 21 -0.53 18.19 -3.66
CA GLY A 21 -1.32 18.16 -2.42
C GLY A 21 -0.97 16.95 -1.54
N PHE A 22 -0.81 15.77 -2.14
CA PHE A 22 -0.38 14.57 -1.43
C PHE A 22 1.05 14.70 -0.87
N ALA A 23 1.97 15.28 -1.65
CA ALA A 23 3.34 15.55 -1.17
C ALA A 23 3.35 16.49 0.04
N ARG A 24 2.55 17.57 0.01
CA ARG A 24 2.39 18.49 1.15
C ARG A 24 1.82 17.79 2.38
N LEU A 25 0.79 16.96 2.20
CA LEU A 25 0.18 16.18 3.29
C LEU A 25 1.21 15.26 3.97
N LEU A 26 2.07 14.59 3.20
CA LEU A 26 3.17 13.78 3.76
C LEU A 26 4.19 14.62 4.52
N ALA A 27 4.57 15.79 3.99
CA ALA A 27 5.51 16.70 4.64
C ALA A 27 4.97 17.27 5.96
N GLU A 28 3.67 17.56 6.03
CA GLU A 28 3.01 18.09 7.22
C GLU A 28 2.94 17.10 8.40
N LYS A 29 3.04 15.78 8.13
CA LYS A 29 2.98 14.72 9.16
C LYS A 29 1.77 14.81 10.10
N ASN A 30 0.66 15.39 9.63
CA ASN A 30 -0.53 15.63 10.43
C ASN A 30 -1.71 14.79 9.96
N ARG A 31 -2.08 13.78 10.76
CA ARG A 31 -3.18 12.86 10.43
C ARG A 31 -4.55 13.53 10.33
N LEU A 32 -4.75 14.68 10.98
CA LEU A 32 -6.03 15.41 10.93
C LEU A 32 -6.31 16.04 9.57
N LYS A 33 -5.28 16.16 8.72
CA LYS A 33 -5.36 16.69 7.35
C LYS A 33 -5.52 15.60 6.29
N ALA A 34 -5.40 14.34 6.68
CA ALA A 34 -5.49 13.23 5.74
C ALA A 34 -6.94 12.91 5.36
N PRO A 35 -7.20 12.41 4.13
CA PRO A 35 -8.47 11.83 3.76
C PRO A 35 -8.91 10.67 4.68
N PRO A 36 -10.19 10.29 4.65
CA PRO A 36 -10.71 9.19 5.46
C PRO A 36 -9.94 7.88 5.25
N THR A 37 -9.81 7.10 6.32
CA THR A 37 -9.24 5.74 6.29
C THR A 37 -10.03 4.85 5.33
N PHE A 38 -9.36 4.24 4.36
CA PHE A 38 -10.02 3.36 3.39
C PHE A 38 -10.59 2.10 4.05
N MET A 39 -11.56 1.43 3.42
CA MET A 39 -12.20 0.22 3.96
C MET A 39 -11.18 -0.91 4.20
N PRO A 40 -11.38 -1.78 5.22
CA PRO A 40 -10.44 -2.85 5.55
C PRO A 40 -10.50 -4.04 4.59
N ASP A 41 -11.64 -4.25 3.92
CA ASP A 41 -11.95 -5.51 3.20
C ASP A 41 -11.00 -5.82 2.04
N GLY A 42 -10.29 -4.81 1.52
CA GLY A 42 -9.30 -4.96 0.46
C GLY A 42 -7.84 -5.07 0.93
N LEU A 43 -7.57 -5.10 2.25
CA LEU A 43 -6.22 -5.20 2.79
C LEU A 43 -5.89 -6.62 3.21
N TYR A 44 -4.85 -7.20 2.59
CA TYR A 44 -4.36 -8.54 2.88
C TYR A 44 -2.89 -8.49 3.32
N LEU A 45 -2.56 -9.20 4.40
CA LEU A 45 -1.17 -9.46 4.80
C LEU A 45 -0.63 -10.62 3.97
N THR A 46 0.38 -10.38 3.14
CA THR A 46 0.90 -11.37 2.20
C THR A 46 2.14 -12.11 2.71
N GLY A 47 2.81 -11.59 3.75
CA GLY A 47 4.00 -12.20 4.31
C GLY A 47 4.65 -11.35 5.40
N ALA A 48 5.64 -11.93 6.06
CA ALA A 48 6.51 -11.26 7.02
C ALA A 48 7.92 -11.83 6.91
N ASP A 49 8.92 -10.94 6.93
CA ASP A 49 10.33 -11.34 6.87
C ASP A 49 10.85 -11.67 8.27
N TYR A 50 11.58 -12.78 8.38
CA TYR A 50 12.24 -13.21 9.60
C TYR A 50 13.75 -13.36 9.37
N PRO A 51 14.58 -13.06 10.37
CA PRO A 51 16.01 -13.31 10.28
C PRO A 51 16.34 -14.78 9.98
N PRO A 52 17.38 -15.08 9.18
CA PRO A 52 17.68 -16.44 8.74
C PRO A 52 17.91 -17.45 9.87
N GLU A 53 18.43 -17.01 11.01
CA GLU A 53 18.73 -17.84 12.19
C GLU A 53 17.49 -18.52 12.77
N PHE A 54 16.29 -18.02 12.49
CA PHE A 54 15.04 -18.63 12.95
C PHE A 54 14.59 -19.80 12.06
N GLY A 55 15.21 -20.02 10.89
CA GLY A 55 14.90 -21.15 10.00
C GLY A 55 13.46 -21.15 9.47
N ILE A 56 12.78 -19.99 9.48
CA ILE A 56 11.40 -19.85 9.01
C ILE A 56 11.38 -19.72 7.49
N THR A 57 10.60 -20.56 6.82
CA THR A 57 10.45 -20.52 5.37
C THR A 57 9.45 -19.43 4.96
N THR A 58 9.84 -18.57 4.01
CA THR A 58 8.94 -17.56 3.46
C THR A 58 7.98 -18.22 2.46
N PRO A 59 6.65 -18.13 2.66
CA PRO A 59 5.70 -18.67 1.70
C PRO A 59 5.75 -17.89 0.38
N PRO A 60 5.46 -18.53 -0.77
CA PRO A 60 5.31 -17.82 -2.03
C PRO A 60 4.13 -16.84 -1.96
N LEU A 61 4.17 -15.80 -2.81
CA LEU A 61 3.04 -14.89 -2.94
C LEU A 61 1.78 -15.65 -3.42
N PRO A 62 0.57 -15.26 -2.97
CA PRO A 62 -0.65 -15.92 -3.40
C PRO A 62 -0.91 -15.74 -4.90
N ASP A 63 -1.34 -16.80 -5.58
CA ASP A 63 -1.59 -16.80 -7.04
C ASP A 63 -2.60 -15.74 -7.49
N TRP A 64 -3.55 -15.37 -6.63
CA TRP A 64 -4.57 -14.36 -6.91
C TRP A 64 -4.05 -12.92 -6.85
N LEU A 65 -2.89 -12.67 -6.24
CA LEU A 65 -2.40 -11.31 -6.01
C LEU A 65 -1.93 -10.65 -7.33
N TRP A 66 -1.28 -11.42 -8.20
CA TRP A 66 -0.87 -11.00 -9.54
C TRP A 66 -0.74 -12.23 -10.46
N PRO A 67 -1.83 -12.66 -11.10
CA PRO A 67 -1.83 -13.89 -11.92
C PRO A 67 -0.87 -13.84 -13.12
N ASN A 68 -0.36 -12.66 -13.50
CA ASN A 68 0.60 -12.48 -14.60
C ASN A 68 1.81 -11.62 -14.17
N LEU A 69 2.57 -12.08 -13.17
CA LEU A 69 3.73 -11.36 -12.61
C LEU A 69 4.81 -11.00 -13.66
N GLU A 70 4.85 -11.69 -14.80
CA GLU A 70 5.75 -11.43 -15.93
C GLU A 70 5.62 -9.99 -16.48
N ILE A 71 4.41 -9.40 -16.44
CA ILE A 71 4.15 -8.06 -17.01
C ILE A 71 4.74 -6.94 -16.13
N VAL A 72 4.85 -7.15 -14.82
CA VAL A 72 5.27 -6.12 -13.86
C VAL A 72 6.80 -6.03 -13.74
N LYS A 73 7.54 -7.06 -14.16
CA LYS A 73 9.01 -7.01 -14.24
C LYS A 73 9.53 -6.18 -15.43
N ALA A 74 8.64 -5.77 -16.35
CA ALA A 74 8.98 -5.06 -17.58
C ALA A 74 8.83 -3.53 -17.50
N VAL A 75 8.47 -2.99 -16.32
CA VAL A 75 8.41 -1.55 -16.01
C VAL A 75 9.30 -1.28 -14.80
#